data_AF-A0A2M7SMT8-F1
#
_entry.id   AF-A0A2M7SMT8-F1
#
_cell.length_a   1.000
_cell.length_b   1.000
_cell.length_c   1.000
_cell.angle_alpha   90.00
_cell.angle_beta   90.00
_cell.angle_gamma   90.00
#
_symmetry.space_group_name_H-M   'P 1'
#
loop_
_entity.id
_entity.type
_entity.pdbx_description
1 polymer ?
#
loop_
_entity_poly.entity_id
_entity_poly.type
_entity_poly.pdbx_seq_one_letter_code
_entity_poly.pdbx_strand_id
1 'polypeptide(L)'
;MMSLDNKKSAFKNRRGIPFLSLIILLNVCLGCVFFQPKHPITNGDSEAIIIIAEKKSLCEQWASKVKKDFGKDTKEYQKTNELYINAKAAFDGWIVRLQFDLTADTDITNSNSYKKALDEASEKSNAFVRYSTELYQPSTTKSLSFIVGVLPSLSDAGIKVWQEYRKAKEEQRKEIKKDLDNLKLKAFDEI
;
A
#
# COMPACT_ATOMS: atom_id res chain seq x y z
N MET A 1 -37.03 -56.44 -3.81
CA MET A 1 -38.45 -56.64 -3.41
C MET A 1 -38.71 -55.66 -2.27
N MET A 2 -39.25 -54.47 -2.58
CA MET A 2 -40.70 -54.17 -2.56
C MET A 2 -41.30 -54.28 -1.15
N SER A 3 -41.57 -53.14 -0.50
CA SER A 3 -42.96 -52.67 -0.39
C SER A 3 -43.03 -51.21 0.08
N LEU A 4 -43.80 -50.42 -0.67
CA LEU A 4 -44.31 -49.10 -0.35
C LEU A 4 -45.61 -49.25 0.46
N ASP A 5 -45.87 -48.33 1.38
CA ASP A 5 -47.22 -47.90 1.82
C ASP A 5 -47.04 -46.62 2.67
N ASN A 6 -47.39 -45.39 2.27
CA ASN A 6 -48.64 -44.80 1.80
C ASN A 6 -49.77 -44.76 2.85
N LYS A 7 -49.96 -43.60 3.51
CA LYS A 7 -51.31 -43.07 3.84
C LYS A 7 -51.32 -41.59 4.30
N LYS A 8 -51.73 -40.74 3.35
CA LYS A 8 -52.82 -39.72 3.41
C LYS A 8 -52.89 -38.72 4.58
N SER A 9 -52.47 -37.50 4.26
CA SER A 9 -53.17 -36.20 4.39
C SER A 9 -54.43 -36.07 5.28
N ALA A 10 -54.41 -35.07 6.17
CA ALA A 10 -55.60 -34.36 6.64
C ALA A 10 -55.35 -32.84 6.64
N PHE A 11 -55.84 -32.17 5.59
CA PHE A 11 -55.98 -30.73 5.49
C PHE A 11 -57.19 -30.30 6.34
N LYS A 12 -57.01 -29.40 7.33
CA LYS A 12 -58.14 -28.70 7.94
C LYS A 12 -57.89 -27.19 7.97
N ASN A 13 -58.50 -26.57 6.96
CA ASN A 13 -58.65 -25.16 6.70
C ASN A 13 -59.58 -24.48 7.73
N ARG A 14 -59.13 -23.40 8.39
CA ARG A 14 -60.01 -22.40 9.03
C ARG A 14 -59.41 -20.98 8.94
N ARG A 15 -59.85 -20.28 7.89
CA ARG A 15 -60.43 -18.92 7.87
C ARG A 15 -60.00 -17.90 8.95
N GLY A 16 -59.34 -16.83 8.46
CA GLY A 16 -59.80 -15.45 8.61
C GLY A 16 -59.17 -14.60 9.73
N ILE A 17 -58.45 -13.54 9.38
CA ILE A 17 -58.91 -12.13 9.32
C ILE A 17 -57.67 -11.23 9.06
N PRO A 18 -57.76 -10.21 8.18
CA PRO A 18 -56.62 -9.39 7.77
C PRO A 18 -56.43 -8.18 8.70
N PHE A 19 -55.18 -7.86 9.04
CA PHE A 19 -54.82 -6.54 9.56
C PHE A 19 -53.61 -6.00 8.81
N LEU A 20 -53.85 -4.93 8.05
CA LEU A 20 -52.82 -4.01 7.61
C LEU A 20 -52.02 -3.55 8.84
N SER A 21 -50.69 -3.73 8.81
CA SER A 21 -49.79 -2.83 9.51
C SER A 21 -48.46 -2.71 8.76
N LEU A 22 -48.38 -1.57 8.09
CA LEU A 22 -47.25 -0.85 7.55
C LEU A 22 -46.16 -0.57 8.60
N ILE A 23 -44.98 -1.21 8.55
CA ILE A 23 -43.66 -0.72 9.05
C ILE A 23 -42.57 -1.47 8.25
N ILE A 24 -41.98 -0.92 7.18
CA ILE A 24 -40.77 -0.07 7.16
C ILE A 24 -39.52 -0.77 7.78
N LEU A 25 -38.43 -0.79 6.99
CA LEU A 25 -37.03 -1.13 7.33
C LEU A 25 -36.61 -2.61 7.40
N LEU A 26 -36.03 -3.12 6.31
CA LEU A 26 -34.80 -3.91 6.43
C LEU A 26 -33.94 -3.73 5.17
N ASN A 27 -33.36 -2.53 5.08
CA ASN A 27 -32.31 -2.20 4.13
C ASN A 27 -30.97 -2.48 4.83
N VAL A 28 -30.53 -3.73 4.80
CA VAL A 28 -29.18 -4.13 5.25
C VAL A 28 -28.55 -4.95 4.14
N CYS A 29 -28.35 -4.31 2.99
CA CYS A 29 -27.26 -4.69 2.10
C CYS A 29 -25.97 -4.23 2.78
N LEU A 30 -25.35 -5.17 3.51
CA LEU A 30 -23.93 -5.18 3.85
C LEU A 30 -23.11 -5.24 2.54
N GLY A 31 -23.20 -4.19 1.73
CA GLY A 31 -22.18 -3.86 0.77
C GLY A 31 -21.02 -3.31 1.59
N CYS A 32 -19.90 -4.02 1.59
CA CYS A 32 -18.59 -3.48 1.94
C CYS A 32 -18.27 -2.33 0.98
N VAL A 33 -18.90 -1.18 1.20
CA VAL A 33 -18.32 0.09 0.81
C VAL A 33 -17.10 0.20 1.71
N PHE A 34 -15.93 -0.09 1.14
CA PHE A 34 -14.67 0.41 1.65
C PHE A 34 -14.89 1.90 1.92
N PHE A 35 -15.18 2.21 3.17
CA PHE A 35 -15.19 3.55 3.70
C PHE A 35 -13.72 3.94 3.71
N GLN A 36 -13.19 4.32 2.55
CA GLN A 36 -11.99 5.14 2.53
C GLN A 36 -12.39 6.39 3.31
N PRO A 37 -11.81 6.65 4.49
CA PRO A 37 -12.02 7.92 5.14
C PRO A 37 -11.59 8.97 4.13
N LYS A 38 -12.55 9.73 3.61
CA LYS A 38 -12.28 10.90 2.81
C LYS A 38 -11.67 11.90 3.78
N HIS A 39 -10.36 11.82 3.94
CA HIS A 39 -9.61 12.81 4.68
C HIS A 39 -9.94 14.17 4.03
N PRO A 40 -10.33 15.18 4.82
CA PRO A 40 -10.53 16.51 4.29
C PRO A 40 -9.23 16.93 3.61
N ILE A 41 -9.31 17.29 2.32
CA ILE A 41 -8.18 17.74 1.52
C ILE A 41 -7.68 19.04 2.14
N THR A 42 -6.74 18.89 3.05
CA THR A 42 -5.87 19.97 3.48
C THR A 42 -4.85 20.18 2.38
N ASN A 43 -4.29 21.38 2.28
CA ASN A 43 -3.34 21.75 1.24
C ASN A 43 -1.97 20.99 1.30
N GLY A 44 -1.95 19.79 1.91
CA GLY A 44 -0.83 18.85 2.06
C GLY A 44 -1.03 17.48 1.36
N ASP A 45 -2.13 17.28 0.62
CA ASP A 45 -2.36 16.05 -0.18
C ASP A 45 -1.63 16.10 -1.53
N SER A 46 -0.32 16.32 -1.53
CA SER A 46 0.45 16.22 -2.77
C SER A 46 0.39 14.79 -3.30
N GLU A 47 -0.09 14.63 -4.53
CA GLU A 47 -0.08 13.37 -5.29
C GLU A 47 1.30 12.69 -5.21
N ALA A 48 2.37 13.49 -5.16
CA ALA A 48 3.72 13.00 -5.07
C ALA A 48 4.05 12.35 -3.71
N ILE A 49 3.58 12.93 -2.60
CA ILE A 49 3.72 12.34 -1.26
C ILE A 49 2.97 11.00 -1.19
N ILE A 50 1.79 10.91 -1.83
CA ILE A 50 1.00 9.68 -1.91
C ILE A 50 1.79 8.58 -2.64
N ILE A 51 2.41 8.89 -3.79
CA ILE A 51 3.22 7.92 -4.54
C ILE A 51 4.37 7.36 -3.68
N ILE A 52 5.04 8.21 -2.91
CA ILE A 52 6.13 7.79 -2.02
C ILE A 52 5.57 6.93 -0.87
N ALA A 53 4.41 7.32 -0.32
CA ALA A 53 3.70 6.56 0.72
C ALA A 53 3.25 5.17 0.26
N GLU A 54 2.78 5.05 -0.99
CA GLU A 54 2.42 3.77 -1.59
C GLU A 54 3.64 2.86 -1.70
N LYS A 55 4.79 3.39 -2.13
CA LYS A 55 6.03 2.61 -2.22
C LYS A 55 6.50 2.13 -0.84
N LYS A 56 6.46 3.00 0.18
CA LYS A 56 6.73 2.64 1.58
C LYS A 56 5.81 1.51 2.02
N SER A 57 4.50 1.72 1.87
CA SER A 57 3.46 0.79 2.31
C SER A 57 3.59 -0.58 1.63
N LEU A 58 3.94 -0.61 0.35
CA LEU A 58 4.17 -1.86 -0.37
C LEU A 58 5.35 -2.64 0.22
N CYS A 59 6.46 -1.95 0.51
CA CYS A 59 7.63 -2.61 1.07
C CYS A 59 7.32 -3.19 2.46
N GLU A 60 6.67 -2.40 3.32
CA GLU A 60 6.30 -2.83 4.67
C GLU A 60 5.26 -3.97 4.66
N GLN A 61 4.29 -3.95 3.74
CA GLN A 61 3.31 -5.03 3.60
C GLN A 61 3.96 -6.35 3.20
N TRP A 62 4.89 -6.34 2.23
CA TRP A 62 5.62 -7.55 1.85
C TRP A 62 6.51 -8.07 2.98
N ALA A 63 7.19 -7.19 3.70
CA ALA A 63 8.00 -7.56 4.85
C ALA A 63 7.13 -8.21 5.95
N SER A 64 6.00 -7.58 6.29
CA SER A 64 5.04 -8.10 7.27
C SER A 64 4.51 -9.47 6.87
N LYS A 65 4.16 -9.63 5.58
CA LYS A 65 3.64 -10.89 5.05
C LYS A 65 4.67 -12.02 5.16
N VAL A 66 5.93 -11.79 4.77
CA VAL A 66 6.98 -12.80 4.90
C VAL A 66 7.28 -13.11 6.37
N LYS A 67 7.34 -12.08 7.24
CA LYS A 67 7.55 -12.28 8.69
C LYS A 67 6.47 -13.16 9.32
N LYS A 68 5.23 -13.06 8.85
CA LYS A 68 4.10 -13.85 9.33
C LYS A 68 4.14 -15.29 8.82
N ASP A 69 4.50 -15.48 7.55
CA ASP A 69 4.32 -16.76 6.87
C ASP A 69 5.56 -17.68 6.98
N PHE A 70 6.75 -17.12 7.24
CA PHE A 70 8.03 -17.86 7.31
C PHE A 70 8.69 -17.75 8.68
N GLY A 71 9.28 -18.86 9.15
CA GLY A 71 10.06 -18.88 10.39
C GLY A 71 11.39 -18.14 10.27
N LYS A 72 11.89 -17.58 11.38
CA LYS A 72 13.12 -16.76 11.39
C LYS A 72 14.38 -17.49 10.88
N ASP A 73 14.40 -18.81 11.02
CA ASP A 73 15.52 -19.66 10.64
C ASP A 73 15.46 -20.12 9.17
N THR A 74 14.39 -19.80 8.43
CA THR A 74 14.30 -20.20 7.02
C THR A 74 15.13 -19.28 6.13
N LYS A 75 15.57 -19.82 4.99
CA LYS A 75 16.37 -19.07 4.01
C LYS A 75 15.58 -17.91 3.42
N GLU A 76 14.28 -18.09 3.21
CA GLU A 76 13.34 -17.10 2.68
C GLU A 76 13.23 -15.91 3.63
N TYR A 77 13.06 -16.16 4.93
CA TYR A 77 13.00 -15.11 5.93
C TYR A 77 14.33 -14.34 5.98
N GLN A 78 15.46 -15.04 6.09
CA GLN A 78 16.77 -14.41 6.21
C GLN A 78 17.09 -13.55 4.99
N LYS A 79 16.81 -14.06 3.78
CA LYS A 79 17.04 -13.31 2.54
C LYS A 79 16.11 -12.11 2.40
N THR A 80 14.84 -12.26 2.81
CA THR A 80 13.88 -11.15 2.84
C THR A 80 14.36 -10.04 3.77
N ASN A 81 14.80 -10.40 4.99
CA ASN A 81 15.33 -9.44 5.95
C ASN A 81 16.54 -8.67 5.39
N GLU A 82 17.51 -9.39 4.80
CA GLU A 82 18.68 -8.78 4.16
C GLU A 82 18.29 -7.79 3.06
N LEU A 83 17.40 -8.19 2.15
CA LEU A 83 16.94 -7.32 1.06
C LEU A 83 16.14 -6.13 1.57
N TYR A 84 15.31 -6.31 2.59
CA TYR A 84 14.53 -5.23 3.20
C TYR A 84 15.45 -4.20 3.88
N ILE A 85 16.46 -4.64 4.62
CA ILE A 85 17.44 -3.74 5.25
C ILE A 85 18.13 -2.87 4.19
N ASN A 86 18.54 -3.48 3.07
CA ASN A 86 19.16 -2.75 1.96
C ASN A 86 18.18 -1.77 1.29
N ALA A 87 16.92 -2.19 1.07
CA ALA A 87 15.88 -1.32 0.54
C ALA A 87 15.60 -0.13 1.46
N LYS A 88 15.47 -0.36 2.77
CA LYS A 88 15.30 0.67 3.80
C LYS A 88 16.45 1.68 3.78
N ALA A 89 17.70 1.21 3.83
CA ALA A 89 18.86 2.09 3.85
C ALA A 89 18.90 3.00 2.61
N ALA A 90 18.66 2.44 1.42
CA ALA A 90 18.67 3.19 0.18
C ALA A 90 17.49 4.18 0.07
N PHE A 91 16.28 3.73 0.42
CA PHE A 91 15.07 4.56 0.37
C PHE A 91 15.11 5.73 1.35
N ASP A 92 15.51 5.47 2.60
CA ASP A 92 15.67 6.52 3.61
C ASP A 92 16.81 7.47 3.24
N GLY A 93 17.90 6.94 2.67
CA GLY A 93 19.00 7.74 2.14
C GLY A 93 18.57 8.69 1.01
N TRP A 94 17.70 8.23 0.12
CA TRP A 94 17.10 9.06 -0.91
C TRP A 94 16.18 10.15 -0.32
N ILE A 95 15.35 9.82 0.68
CA ILE A 95 14.53 10.83 1.40
C ILE A 95 15.43 11.90 2.03
N VAL A 96 16.50 11.52 2.71
CA VAL A 96 17.47 12.46 3.30
C VAL A 96 18.12 13.32 2.21
N ARG A 97 18.51 12.72 1.08
CA ARG A 97 19.08 13.48 -0.03
C ARG A 97 18.10 14.47 -0.64
N LEU A 98 16.85 14.06 -0.85
CA LEU A 98 15.79 14.93 -1.33
C LEU A 98 15.60 16.12 -0.38
N GLN A 99 15.43 15.89 0.93
CA GLN A 99 15.30 16.96 1.92
C GLN A 99 16.50 17.91 1.95
N PHE A 100 17.72 17.39 1.78
CA PHE A 100 18.92 18.20 1.65
C PHE A 100 18.84 19.12 0.43
N ASP A 101 18.52 18.58 -0.74
CA ASP A 101 18.44 19.35 -2.00
C ASP A 101 17.29 20.37 -1.97
N LEU A 102 16.15 20.05 -1.34
CA LEU A 102 15.06 21.00 -1.09
C LEU A 102 15.55 22.19 -0.24
N THR A 103 16.37 21.94 0.78
CA THR A 103 16.89 22.97 1.69
C THR A 103 17.96 23.82 1.03
N ALA A 104 18.84 23.19 0.25
CA ALA A 104 19.91 23.85 -0.49
C ALA A 104 19.43 24.55 -1.77
N ASP A 105 18.11 24.52 -2.04
CA ASP A 105 17.49 25.10 -3.24
C ASP A 105 18.11 24.58 -4.56
N THR A 106 18.59 23.33 -4.53
CA THR A 106 19.31 22.70 -5.64
C THR A 106 18.33 22.20 -6.70
N ASP A 107 18.63 22.39 -7.98
CA ASP A 107 17.88 21.77 -9.07
C ASP A 107 18.17 20.25 -9.13
N ILE A 108 17.22 19.46 -8.65
CA ILE A 108 17.36 18.01 -8.58
C ILE A 108 17.31 17.33 -9.96
N THR A 109 16.74 17.98 -10.99
CA THR A 109 16.65 17.39 -12.34
C THR A 109 18.03 17.24 -12.99
N ASN A 110 18.99 18.05 -12.54
CA ASN A 110 20.38 18.07 -13.01
C ASN A 110 21.38 17.58 -11.95
N SER A 111 20.92 17.17 -10.75
CA SER A 111 21.78 16.71 -9.65
C SER A 111 22.17 15.23 -9.81
N ASN A 112 23.45 14.98 -10.09
CA ASN A 112 23.99 13.61 -10.18
C ASN A 112 23.86 12.85 -8.86
N SER A 113 24.08 13.52 -7.73
CA SER A 113 23.94 12.93 -6.41
C SER A 113 22.49 12.58 -6.06
N TYR A 114 21.52 13.40 -6.49
CA TYR A 114 20.10 13.07 -6.36
C TYR A 114 19.74 11.83 -7.19
N LYS A 115 20.11 11.82 -8.48
CA LYS A 115 19.86 10.69 -9.39
C LYS A 115 20.43 9.39 -8.85
N LYS A 116 21.69 9.41 -8.40
CA LYS A 116 22.33 8.22 -7.80
C LYS A 116 21.54 7.69 -6.60
N ALA A 117 21.13 8.55 -5.66
CA ALA A 117 20.36 8.12 -4.49
C ALA A 117 18.99 7.55 -4.88
N LEU A 118 18.32 8.19 -5.85
CA LEU A 118 17.04 7.73 -6.39
C LEU A 118 17.15 6.37 -7.10
N ASP A 119 18.21 6.17 -7.89
CA ASP A 119 18.48 4.92 -8.60
C ASP A 119 18.73 3.78 -7.60
N GLU A 120 19.56 4.03 -6.58
CA GLU A 120 19.81 3.06 -5.51
C GLU A 120 18.51 2.71 -4.75
N ALA A 121 17.71 3.71 -4.36
CA ALA A 121 16.43 3.50 -3.70
C ALA A 121 15.47 2.66 -4.55
N SER A 122 15.40 2.95 -5.85
CA SER A 122 14.54 2.25 -6.80
C SER A 122 15.01 0.80 -7.00
N GLU A 123 16.30 0.59 -7.24
CA GLU A 123 16.89 -0.73 -7.46
C GLU A 123 16.69 -1.64 -6.24
N LYS A 124 17.07 -1.19 -5.05
CA LYS A 124 17.02 -2.03 -3.84
C LYS A 124 15.59 -2.31 -3.41
N SER A 125 14.70 -1.32 -3.47
CA SER A 125 13.28 -1.52 -3.16
C SER A 125 12.61 -2.47 -4.15
N ASN A 126 12.92 -2.37 -5.45
CA ASN A 126 12.39 -3.28 -6.45
C ASN A 126 12.95 -4.70 -6.31
N ALA A 127 14.22 -4.86 -5.97
CA ALA A 127 14.82 -6.16 -5.71
C ALA A 127 14.13 -6.87 -4.52
N PHE A 128 13.87 -6.13 -3.43
CA PHE A 128 13.13 -6.63 -2.28
C PHE A 128 11.70 -7.04 -2.63
N VAL A 129 10.93 -6.16 -3.28
CA VAL A 129 9.53 -6.45 -3.64
C VAL A 129 9.46 -7.63 -4.59
N ARG A 130 10.32 -7.68 -5.62
CA ARG A 130 10.38 -8.79 -6.58
C ARG A 130 10.60 -10.12 -5.88
N TYR A 131 11.66 -10.21 -5.06
CA TYR A 131 11.94 -11.43 -4.31
C TYR A 131 10.75 -11.85 -3.43
N SER A 132 10.18 -10.91 -2.69
CA SER A 132 9.04 -11.18 -1.79
C SER A 132 7.81 -11.66 -2.57
N THR A 133 7.54 -11.11 -3.75
CA THR A 133 6.42 -11.55 -4.60
C THR A 133 6.64 -12.94 -5.18
N GLU A 134 7.88 -13.28 -5.57
CA GLU A 134 8.27 -14.58 -6.14
C GLU A 134 8.05 -15.74 -5.15
N LEU A 135 8.15 -15.48 -3.84
CA LEU A 135 7.88 -16.48 -2.80
C LEU A 135 6.44 -17.02 -2.83
N TYR A 136 5.47 -16.20 -3.26
CA TYR A 136 4.05 -16.56 -3.24
C TYR A 136 3.48 -16.82 -4.63
N GLN A 137 4.09 -16.24 -5.65
CA GLN A 137 3.72 -16.44 -7.04
C GLN A 137 4.99 -16.71 -7.85
N PRO A 138 5.54 -17.94 -7.79
CA PRO A 138 6.69 -18.32 -8.59
C PRO A 138 6.36 -18.07 -10.05
N SER A 139 7.04 -17.11 -10.66
CA SER A 139 6.61 -16.53 -11.93
C SER A 139 6.65 -17.52 -13.07
N THR A 140 5.53 -17.62 -13.80
CA THR A 140 5.63 -17.58 -15.27
C THR A 140 5.96 -16.13 -15.62
N THR A 141 7.02 -15.89 -16.39
CA THR A 141 7.75 -14.62 -16.58
C THR A 141 6.95 -13.33 -16.89
N LYS A 142 5.63 -13.39 -17.13
CA LYS A 142 4.78 -12.23 -17.44
C LYS A 142 4.23 -11.45 -16.23
N SER A 143 3.98 -12.10 -15.08
CA SER A 143 3.28 -11.43 -13.96
C SER A 143 4.17 -10.47 -13.15
N LEU A 144 5.47 -10.76 -13.06
CA LEU A 144 6.43 -9.96 -12.29
C LEU A 144 6.73 -8.59 -12.88
N SER A 145 6.82 -8.52 -14.21
CA SER A 145 6.98 -7.25 -14.94
C SER A 145 5.84 -6.28 -14.63
N PHE A 146 4.62 -6.80 -14.44
CA PHE A 146 3.45 -5.99 -14.11
C PHE A 146 3.50 -5.45 -12.67
N ILE A 147 3.88 -6.26 -11.67
CA ILE A 147 3.91 -5.81 -10.27
C ILE A 147 5.02 -4.77 -10.03
N VAL A 148 6.18 -4.92 -10.67
CA VAL A 148 7.29 -3.94 -10.57
C VAL A 148 7.07 -2.74 -11.49
N GLY A 149 6.40 -2.93 -12.64
CA GLY A 149 6.20 -1.90 -13.67
C GLY A 149 4.99 -0.98 -13.48
N VAL A 150 4.06 -1.29 -12.56
CA VAL A 150 2.83 -0.49 -12.33
C VAL A 150 3.00 0.54 -11.20
N LEU A 151 4.06 0.50 -10.41
CA LEU A 151 4.27 1.51 -9.38
C LEU A 151 4.68 2.84 -10.02
N PRO A 152 3.99 3.95 -9.69
CA PRO A 152 4.38 5.27 -10.18
C PRO A 152 5.85 5.58 -9.84
N SER A 153 6.55 6.22 -10.77
CA SER A 153 7.99 6.44 -10.68
C SER A 153 8.33 7.34 -9.50
N LEU A 154 9.21 6.86 -8.61
CA LEU A 154 9.79 7.69 -7.53
C LEU A 154 10.48 8.95 -8.07
N SER A 155 10.97 8.91 -9.32
CA SER A 155 11.55 10.08 -9.99
C SER A 155 10.54 11.20 -10.14
N ASP A 156 9.37 10.88 -10.70
CA ASP A 156 8.33 11.87 -10.98
C ASP A 156 7.77 12.44 -9.68
N ALA A 157 7.59 11.59 -8.66
CA ALA A 157 7.20 12.03 -7.34
C ALA A 157 8.24 12.99 -6.72
N GLY A 158 9.52 12.63 -6.72
CA GLY A 158 10.55 13.52 -6.17
C GLY A 158 10.66 14.86 -6.90
N ILE A 159 10.52 14.86 -8.23
CA ILE A 159 10.46 16.10 -9.04
C ILE A 159 9.24 16.95 -8.67
N LYS A 160 8.05 16.35 -8.56
CA LYS A 160 6.83 17.05 -8.15
C LYS A 160 6.97 17.66 -6.74
N VAL A 161 7.51 16.91 -5.77
CA VAL A 161 7.80 17.42 -4.42
C VAL A 161 8.73 18.63 -4.47
N TRP A 162 9.79 18.58 -5.28
CA TRP A 162 10.70 19.71 -5.46
C TRP A 162 10.01 20.95 -6.05
N GLN A 163 9.20 20.76 -7.09
CA GLN A 163 8.44 21.85 -7.71
C GLN A 163 7.45 22.50 -6.74
N GLU A 164 6.76 21.70 -5.94
CA GLU A 164 5.80 22.16 -4.93
C GLU A 164 6.51 22.89 -3.79
N TYR A 165 7.60 22.32 -3.26
CA TYR A 165 8.40 22.93 -2.21
C TYR A 165 8.94 24.31 -2.62
N ARG A 166 9.39 24.47 -3.86
CA ARG A 166 9.86 25.74 -4.42
C ARG A 166 8.78 26.82 -4.40
N LYS A 167 7.53 26.45 -4.72
CA LYS A 167 6.36 27.35 -4.78
C LYS A 167 5.72 27.59 -3.41
N ALA A 168 5.97 26.70 -2.45
CA ALA A 168 5.37 26.71 -1.13
C ALA A 168 5.91 27.84 -0.24
N LYS A 169 5.05 28.31 0.68
CA LYS A 169 5.43 29.23 1.77
C LYS A 169 6.23 28.48 2.84
N GLU A 170 6.88 29.21 3.75
CA GLU A 170 7.72 28.63 4.80
C GLU A 170 7.01 27.54 5.62
N GLU A 171 5.77 27.78 6.04
CA GLU A 171 5.01 26.82 6.84
C GLU A 171 4.74 25.52 6.07
N GLN A 172 4.32 25.64 4.81
CA GLN A 172 4.11 24.49 3.92
C GLN A 172 5.42 23.74 3.63
N ARG A 173 6.55 24.45 3.53
CA ARG A 173 7.88 23.82 3.37
C ARG A 173 8.24 22.97 4.60
N LYS A 174 7.88 23.41 5.80
CA LYS A 174 8.07 22.63 7.04
C LYS A 174 7.18 21.38 7.04
N GLU A 175 5.92 21.52 6.62
CA GLU A 175 4.98 20.39 6.48
C GLU A 175 5.50 19.35 5.49
N ILE A 176 5.89 19.76 4.27
CA ILE A 176 6.46 18.85 3.25
C ILE A 176 7.67 18.09 3.79
N LYS A 177 8.58 18.75 4.51
CA LYS A 177 9.75 18.08 5.11
C LYS A 177 9.36 17.07 6.18
N LYS A 178 8.39 17.43 7.03
CA LYS A 178 7.86 16.54 8.06
C LYS A 178 7.19 15.31 7.43
N ASP A 179 6.41 15.51 6.37
CA ASP A 179 5.75 14.42 5.66
C ASP A 179 6.79 13.49 5.02
N LEU A 180 7.82 14.04 4.36
CA LEU A 180 8.93 13.25 3.84
C LEU A 180 9.65 12.44 4.93
N ASP A 181 9.85 13.00 6.12
CA ASP A 181 10.50 12.27 7.23
C ASP A 181 9.65 11.09 7.72
N ASN A 182 8.32 11.30 7.79
CA ASN A 182 7.36 10.25 8.14
C ASN A 182 7.25 9.15 7.08
N LEU A 183 7.79 9.37 5.88
CA LEU A 183 7.81 8.39 4.79
C LEU A 183 9.00 7.43 4.84
N LYS A 184 9.94 7.60 5.76
CA LYS A 184 11.01 6.61 5.99
C LYS A 184 10.42 5.24 6.36
N LEU A 185 11.08 4.18 5.92
CA LEU A 185 10.68 2.80 6.19
C LEU A 185 10.90 2.47 7.66
N LYS A 186 10.04 1.66 8.28
CA LYS A 186 10.28 1.13 9.64
C LYS A 186 11.42 0.13 9.67
N ALA A 187 12.06 -0.06 10.82
CA ALA A 187 13.03 -1.14 10.95
C ALA A 187 12.33 -2.51 10.80
N PHE A 188 13.03 -3.52 10.28
CA PHE A 188 12.40 -4.81 9.95
C PHE A 188 11.78 -5.50 11.17
N ASP A 189 12.36 -5.31 12.35
CA ASP A 189 11.86 -5.79 13.64
C ASP A 189 10.59 -5.06 14.11
N GLU A 190 10.40 -3.79 13.74
CA GLU A 190 9.25 -2.94 14.07
C GLU A 190 8.02 -3.14 13.17
N ILE A 191 8.17 -3.91 12.08
CA ILE A 191 7.08 -4.28 11.16
C ILE A 191 6.21 -5.39 11.74
#